data_AF-X1S2C4-F1
#
_entry.id   AF-X1S2C4-F1
#
_cell.length_a   1.000
_cell.length_b   1.000
_cell.length_c   1.000
_cell.angle_alpha   90.00
_cell.angle_beta   90.00
_cell.angle_gamma   90.00
#
_symmetry.space_group_name_H-M   'P 1'
#
loop_
_entity.id
_entity.type
_entity.pdbx_description
1 polymer ?
#
loop_
_entity_poly.entity_id
_entity_poly.type
_entity_poly.pdbx_seq_one_letter_code
_entity_poly.pdbx_strand_id
1 'polypeptide(L)'
;MTENIYAPHLVTIEKVRDEAEGVKTFTLTFKDQTVGEAFDYRPGQFGEVTVFDVGEAPISITSSPANKGYFELSVAGVGKVTRALHLKREGDLIG
;
A
#
# COMPACT_ATOMS: atom_id res chain seq x y z
N MET A 1 9.96 -13.14 -20.28
CA MET A 1 10.87 -12.66 -19.22
C MET A 1 10.28 -13.09 -17.89
N THR A 2 11.09 -13.63 -16.98
CA THR A 2 10.63 -14.09 -15.65
C THR A 2 10.23 -12.89 -14.81
N GLU A 3 9.09 -12.97 -14.11
CA GLU A 3 8.62 -11.93 -13.20
C GLU A 3 9.62 -11.74 -12.03
N ASN A 4 10.02 -10.50 -11.76
CA ASN A 4 10.94 -10.18 -10.68
C ASN A 4 10.15 -9.77 -9.43
N ILE A 5 10.03 -10.69 -8.48
CA ILE A 5 9.30 -10.49 -7.22
C ILE A 5 9.92 -9.41 -6.29
N TYR A 6 11.16 -8.97 -6.57
CA TYR A 6 11.84 -7.92 -5.81
C TYR A 6 11.72 -6.54 -6.45
N ALA A 7 11.13 -6.45 -7.64
CA ALA A 7 10.86 -5.15 -8.25
C ALA A 7 9.60 -4.55 -7.60
N PRO A 8 9.67 -3.33 -7.05
CA PRO A 8 8.49 -2.69 -6.48
C PRO A 8 7.50 -2.34 -7.60
N HIS A 9 6.22 -2.50 -7.30
CA HIS A 9 5.14 -2.04 -8.15
C HIS A 9 4.61 -0.71 -7.63
N LEU A 10 4.59 0.31 -8.48
CA LEU A 10 4.04 1.61 -8.10
C LEU A 10 2.53 1.52 -7.90
N VAL A 11 2.06 2.08 -6.80
CA VAL A 11 0.65 2.22 -6.47
C VAL A 11 0.28 3.66 -6.20
N THR A 12 -0.96 4.02 -6.53
CA THR A 12 -1.53 5.34 -6.27
C THR A 12 -2.38 5.26 -5.00
N ILE A 13 -2.27 6.26 -4.13
CA ILE A 13 -3.19 6.43 -3.00
C ILE A 13 -4.49 7.01 -3.55
N GLU A 14 -5.54 6.20 -3.65
CA GLU A 14 -6.86 6.65 -4.11
C GLU A 14 -7.64 7.34 -2.99
N LYS A 15 -7.46 6.87 -1.76
CA LYS A 15 -8.22 7.37 -0.62
C LYS A 15 -7.41 7.30 0.67
N VAL A 16 -7.55 8.32 1.50
CA VAL A 16 -7.03 8.32 2.88
C VAL A 16 -8.18 8.48 3.86
N ARG A 17 -8.34 7.53 4.79
CA ARG A 17 -9.35 7.56 5.84
C ARG A 17 -8.68 7.58 7.22
N ASP A 18 -9.05 8.54 8.06
CA ASP A 18 -8.73 8.51 9.48
C ASP A 18 -9.62 7.51 10.21
N GLU A 19 -9.02 6.50 10.85
CA GLU A 19 -9.76 5.46 11.60
C GLU A 19 -9.85 5.81 13.09
N ALA A 20 -8.74 6.30 13.63
CA ALA A 20 -8.57 6.67 15.03
C ALA A 20 -7.36 7.62 15.14
N GLU A 21 -7.13 8.16 16.34
CA GLU A 21 -5.95 8.99 16.60
C GLU A 21 -4.66 8.24 16.26
N GLY A 22 -3.88 8.78 15.32
CA GLY A 22 -2.62 8.19 14.88
C GLY A 22 -2.74 6.96 13.96
N VAL A 23 -3.94 6.61 13.49
CA VAL A 23 -4.17 5.48 12.57
C VAL A 23 -4.94 5.93 11.33
N LYS A 24 -4.35 5.68 10.16
CA LYS A 24 -4.96 5.96 8.85
C LYS A 24 -5.05 4.69 8.01
N THR A 25 -6.12 4.56 7.25
CA THR A 25 -6.26 3.57 6.18
C THR A 25 -6.01 4.21 4.83
N PHE A 26 -5.16 3.59 4.03
CA PHE A 26 -4.83 3.98 2.67
C PHE A 26 -5.43 2.97 1.70
N THR A 27 -6.29 3.43 0.79
CA THR A 27 -6.80 2.62 -0.32
C THR A 27 -5.87 2.81 -1.52
N LEU A 28 -5.35 1.71 -2.05
CA LEU A 28 -4.27 1.70 -3.04
C LEU A 28 -4.70 0.97 -4.31
N THR A 29 -4.31 1.51 -5.46
CA THR A 29 -4.49 0.91 -6.79
C THR A 29 -3.14 0.79 -7.48
N PHE A 30 -2.94 -0.28 -8.26
CA PHE A 30 -1.73 -0.40 -9.06
C PHE A 30 -1.76 0.61 -10.21
N LYS A 31 -0.64 1.31 -10.41
CA LYS A 31 -0.47 2.21 -11.55
C LYS A 31 -0.46 1.45 -12.88
N ASP A 32 0.11 0.24 -12.87
CA ASP A 32 0.02 -0.69 -13.98
C ASP A 32 -1.28 -1.52 -13.86
N GLN A 33 -2.18 -1.33 -14.81
CA GLN A 33 -3.48 -2.01 -14.83
C GLN A 33 -3.34 -3.52 -14.97
N THR A 34 -2.37 -4.00 -15.76
CA THR A 34 -2.16 -5.44 -15.95
C THR A 34 -1.69 -6.10 -14.65
N VAL A 35 -0.84 -5.42 -13.88
CA VAL A 35 -0.45 -5.89 -12.54
C VAL A 35 -1.66 -5.88 -11.60
N GLY A 36 -2.45 -4.79 -11.61
CA GLY A 36 -3.64 -4.69 -10.75
C GLY A 36 -4.72 -5.74 -11.05
N GLU A 37 -4.92 -6.10 -12.32
CA GLU A 37 -5.85 -7.17 -12.73
C GLU A 37 -5.36 -8.56 -12.32
N ALA A 38 -4.04 -8.77 -12.32
CA ALA A 38 -3.42 -10.03 -11.91
C ALA A 38 -3.21 -10.14 -10.39
N PHE A 39 -3.32 -9.03 -9.65
CA PHE A 39 -3.03 -8.99 -8.23
C PHE A 39 -4.04 -9.79 -7.41
N ASP A 40 -3.51 -10.74 -6.63
CA ASP A 40 -4.28 -11.55 -5.69
C ASP A 40 -3.44 -11.86 -4.46
N TYR A 41 -4.10 -12.09 -3.33
CA TYR A 41 -3.42 -12.36 -2.07
C TYR A 41 -4.27 -13.22 -1.13
N ARG A 42 -3.60 -13.87 -0.18
CA ARG A 42 -4.23 -14.65 0.88
C ARG A 42 -4.31 -13.82 2.16
N PRO A 43 -5.33 -14.03 3.00
CA PRO A 43 -5.41 -13.39 4.32
C PRO A 43 -4.13 -13.63 5.13
N GLY A 44 -3.64 -12.58 5.79
CA GLY A 44 -2.41 -12.61 6.59
C GLY A 44 -1.12 -12.25 5.84
N GLN A 45 -1.19 -12.00 4.52
CA GLN A 45 -0.03 -11.47 3.78
C GLN A 45 0.17 -9.97 4.00
N PHE A 46 1.40 -9.53 3.75
CA PHE A 46 1.84 -8.15 3.82
C PHE A 46 2.62 -7.79 2.56
N GLY A 47 2.72 -6.49 2.27
CA GLY A 47 3.64 -5.94 1.27
C GLY A 47 4.77 -5.19 1.96
N GLU A 48 5.96 -5.20 1.35
CA GLU A 48 7.00 -4.22 1.66
C GLU A 48 6.63 -2.90 0.99
N VAL A 49 6.32 -1.88 1.79
CA VAL A 49 5.84 -0.59 1.29
C VAL A 49 6.98 0.41 1.31
N THR A 50 7.37 0.91 0.14
CA THR A 50 8.40 1.95 0.03
C THR A 50 7.79 3.34 0.05
N VAL A 51 8.30 4.17 0.96
CA VAL A 51 8.13 5.63 0.88
C VAL A 51 9.43 6.22 0.34
N PHE A 52 9.35 6.81 -0.87
CA PHE A 52 10.51 7.38 -1.56
C PHE A 52 11.30 8.33 -0.68
N ASP A 53 12.64 8.23 -0.75
CA ASP A 53 13.61 8.98 0.05
C ASP A 53 13.56 8.73 1.57
N VAL A 54 12.75 7.79 2.03
CA VAL A 54 12.57 7.49 3.46
C VAL A 54 13.01 6.08 3.81
N GLY A 55 12.51 5.07 3.08
CA GLY A 55 12.77 3.65 3.31
C GLY A 55 11.53 2.77 3.08
N GLU A 56 11.62 1.51 3.48
CA GLU A 56 10.56 0.50 3.35
C GLU A 56 10.13 -0.08 4.71
N ALA A 57 8.92 -0.60 4.78
CA ALA A 57 8.42 -1.33 5.94
C ALA A 57 7.37 -2.38 5.54
N PRO A 58 7.34 -3.55 6.22
CA PRO A 58 6.33 -4.57 5.97
C PRO A 58 4.99 -4.16 6.59
N ILE A 59 3.96 -3.97 5.75
CA ILE A 59 2.61 -3.57 6.18
C ILE A 59 1.57 -4.60 5.70
N SER A 60 0.77 -5.11 6.64
CA SER A 60 -0.29 -6.08 6.34
C SER A 60 -1.40 -5.50 5.49
N ILE A 61 -1.91 -6.30 4.56
CA ILE A 61 -3.11 -5.95 3.78
C ILE A 61 -4.34 -6.15 4.64
N THR A 62 -5.15 -5.10 4.79
CA THR A 62 -6.34 -5.09 5.66
C THR A 62 -7.65 -5.26 4.91
N SER A 63 -7.66 -5.10 3.58
CA SER A 63 -8.82 -5.40 2.74
C SER A 63 -9.02 -6.91 2.55
N SER A 64 -10.25 -7.30 2.19
CA SER A 64 -10.56 -8.69 1.80
C SER A 64 -10.02 -9.00 0.40
N PRO A 65 -9.42 -10.18 0.15
CA PRO A 65 -9.04 -10.63 -1.20
C PRO A 65 -10.19 -10.68 -2.21
N ALA A 66 -11.44 -10.72 -1.73
CA ALA A 66 -12.63 -10.65 -2.56
C ALA A 66 -12.85 -9.24 -3.17
N ASN A 67 -12.25 -8.21 -2.57
CA ASN A 67 -12.26 -6.85 -3.12
C ASN A 67 -11.23 -6.81 -4.25
N LYS A 68 -11.67 -6.51 -5.47
CA LYS A 68 -10.82 -6.46 -6.66
C LYS A 68 -10.59 -5.03 -7.12
N GLY A 69 -9.45 -4.80 -7.77
CA GLY A 69 -9.04 -3.49 -8.30
C GLY A 69 -8.39 -2.56 -7.29
N TYR A 70 -8.44 -2.86 -5.99
CA TYR A 70 -7.76 -2.11 -4.94
C TYR A 70 -7.39 -3.01 -3.77
N PHE A 71 -6.51 -2.50 -2.90
CA PHE A 71 -6.25 -3.08 -1.59
C PHE A 71 -6.08 -1.96 -0.55
N GLU A 72 -6.23 -2.31 0.72
CA GLU A 72 -6.13 -1.35 1.82
C GLU A 72 -5.01 -1.71 2.78
N LEU A 73 -4.36 -0.68 3.31
CA LEU A 73 -3.38 -0.77 4.39
C LEU A 73 -3.82 0.15 5.53
N SER A 74 -4.04 -0.40 6.72
CA SER A 74 -4.31 0.39 7.93
C SER A 74 -3.03 0.51 8.77
N VAL A 75 -2.54 1.73 8.96
CA VAL A 75 -1.18 1.99 9.43
C VAL A 75 -1.17 2.97 10.60
N ALA A 76 -0.50 2.59 11.69
CA ALA A 76 -0.20 3.46 12.81
C ALA A 76 1.07 4.30 12.56
N GLY A 77 1.01 5.60 12.82
CA GLY A 77 2.09 6.57 12.61
C GLY A 77 3.20 6.56 13.67
N VAL A 78 3.79 5.38 13.93
CA VAL A 78 4.74 5.18 15.04
C VAL A 78 6.23 5.19 14.64
N GLY A 79 6.55 4.87 13.39
CA GLY A 79 7.92 4.72 12.87
C GLY A 79 8.28 5.79 11.84
N LYS A 80 9.54 5.81 11.37
CA LYS A 80 10.00 6.79 10.37
C LYS A 80 9.23 6.66 9.06
N VAL A 81 9.14 5.45 8.52
CA VAL A 81 8.42 5.16 7.26
C VAL A 81 6.92 5.40 7.42
N THR A 82 6.30 4.90 8.50
CA THR A 82 4.84 5.06 8.69
C THR A 82 4.42 6.49 8.98
N ARG A 83 5.23 7.29 9.70
CA ARG A 83 4.99 8.74 9.83
C ARG A 83 5.14 9.48 8.50
N ALA A 84 6.09 9.09 7.66
CA ALA A 84 6.22 9.68 6.33
C ALA A 84 5.04 9.30 5.42
N LEU A 85 4.56 8.05 5.49
CA LEU A 85 3.35 7.62 4.79
C LEU A 85 2.12 8.44 5.23
N HIS A 86 2.01 8.78 6.52
CA HIS A 86 0.94 9.63 7.05
C HIS A 86 0.93 11.07 6.50
N LEU A 87 2.02 11.53 5.90
CA LEU A 87 2.09 12.85 5.24
C LEU A 87 1.65 12.81 3.77
N LYS A 88 1.49 11.60 3.19
CA LYS A 88 1.02 11.41 1.82
C LYS A 88 -0.47 11.68 1.70
N ARG A 89 -0.88 12.03 0.49
CA ARG A 89 -2.25 12.43 0.15
C ARG A 89 -2.79 11.59 -0.99
N GLU A 90 -4.09 11.69 -1.21
CA GLU A 90 -4.72 11.13 -2.40
C GLU A 90 -4.04 11.64 -3.68
N GLY A 91 -3.76 10.73 -4.61
CA GLY A 91 -3.00 10.96 -5.84
C GLY A 91 -1.48 10.78 -5.71
N ASP A 92 -0.92 10.71 -4.49
CA ASP A 92 0.51 10.44 -4.33
C ASP A 92 0.87 8.99 -4.71
N LEU A 93 2.08 8.82 -5.23
CA LEU A 93 2.65 7.51 -5.52
C LEU A 93 3.52 7.01 -4.35
N ILE A 94 3.41 5.71 -4.11
CA ILE A 94 4.32 4.91 -3.29
C ILE A 94 4.65 3.63 -4.06
N GLY A 95 5.59 2.82 -3.56
CA GLY A 95 5.92 1.53 -4.17
C GLY A 95 6.51 0.61 -3.13
#